data_AF-A0A009R886-F1
#
_entry.id   AF-A0A009R886-F1
#
_cell.length_a   1.000
_cell.length_b   1.000
_cell.length_c   1.000
_cell.angle_alpha   90.00
_cell.angle_beta   90.00
_cell.angle_gamma   90.00
#
_symmetry.space_group_name_H-M   'P 1'
#
loop_
_entity.id
_entity.type
_entity.pdbx_description
1 polymer ?
#
loop_
_entity_poly.entity_id
_entity_poly.type
_entity_poly.pdbx_seq_one_letter_code
_entity_poly.pdbx_strand_id
1 'polypeptide(L)' 'MTRIALLDYGMGNLHSAAKALEHVGATVDVTNDPKLIAQADKIVFPGVGAMR' A
#
# COMPACT_ATOMS: atom_id res chain seq x y z
N MET A 1 3.08 -7.68 14.01
CA MET A 1 2.99 -7.61 12.54
C MET A 1 2.91 -6.15 12.17
N THR A 2 3.72 -5.69 11.22
CA THR A 2 3.74 -4.29 10.78
C THR A 2 2.53 -4.03 9.88
N ARG A 3 1.72 -3.03 10.20
CA ARG A 3 0.58 -2.60 9.38
C ARG A 3 1.02 -1.55 8.37
N ILE A 4 0.82 -1.84 7.09
CA ILE A 4 1.25 -0.99 5.98
C ILE A 4 0.02 -0.50 5.21
N ALA A 5 -0.14 0.82 5.13
CA ALA A 5 -1.09 1.42 4.20
C ALA A 5 -0.46 1.48 2.81
N LEU A 6 -1.00 0.72 1.86
CA LEU A 6 -0.65 0.82 0.45
C LEU A 6 -1.64 1.77 -0.23
N LEU A 7 -1.16 2.93 -0.67
CA LEU A 7 -2.01 3.96 -1.23
C LEU A 7 -2.66 3.51 -2.53
N ASP A 8 -4.00 3.44 -2.54
CA ASP A 8 -4.78 3.24 -3.76
C ASP A 8 -5.00 4.59 -4.46
N TYR A 9 -4.25 4.82 -5.54
CA TYR A 9 -4.35 6.03 -6.37
C TYR A 9 -4.98 5.74 -7.74
N GLY A 10 -5.67 4.60 -7.90
CA GLY A 10 -6.44 4.26 -9.11
C GLY A 10 -5.61 3.74 -10.29
N MET A 11 -4.32 3.47 -10.11
CA MET A 11 -3.41 2.96 -11.16
C MET A 11 -2.79 1.61 -10.75
N GLY A 12 -2.55 0.77 -11.77
CA GLY A 12 -2.31 -0.67 -11.63
C GLY A 12 -1.00 -1.06 -10.94
N ASN A 13 -0.92 -2.35 -10.58
CA ASN A 13 0.11 -3.09 -9.80
C ASN A 13 -0.07 -3.17 -8.27
N LEU A 14 -1.13 -2.56 -7.70
CA LEU A 14 -1.43 -2.62 -6.26
C LEU A 14 -1.48 -4.05 -5.71
N HIS A 15 -2.07 -4.98 -6.47
CA HIS A 15 -2.23 -6.37 -6.03
C HIS A 15 -0.87 -7.10 -5.92
N SER A 16 0.06 -6.82 -6.84
CA SER A 16 1.42 -7.38 -6.81
C SER A 16 2.23 -6.80 -5.65
N ALA A 17 2.12 -5.48 -5.42
CA ALA A 17 2.79 -4.82 -4.31
C ALA A 17 2.24 -5.30 -2.96
N ALA A 18 0.91 -5.42 -2.82
CA ALA A 18 0.28 -5.95 -1.63
C ALA A 18 0.75 -7.39 -1.34
N LYS A 19 0.72 -8.28 -2.34
CA LYS A 19 1.21 -9.66 -2.17
C LYS A 19 2.68 -9.73 -1.76
N ALA A 20 3.54 -8.87 -2.33
CA ALA A 20 4.96 -8.85 -1.97
C ALA A 20 5.16 -8.43 -0.49
N LEU A 21 4.40 -7.44 -0.03
CA LEU A 21 4.42 -6.96 1.35
C LEU A 21 3.85 -8.00 2.32
N GLU A 22 2.75 -8.67 1.95
CA GLU A 22 2.19 -9.79 2.72
C GLU A 22 3.16 -10.96 2.82
N HIS A 23 3.87 -11.29 1.73
CA HIS A 23 4.84 -12.38 1.69
C HIS A 23 6.01 -12.18 2.65
N VAL A 24 6.41 -10.94 2.92
CA VAL A 24 7.44 -10.61 3.92
C VAL A 24 6.89 -10.45 5.34
N GLY A 25 5.60 -10.75 5.56
CA GLY A 25 4.97 -10.79 6.88
C GLY A 25 4.30 -9.49 7.34
N ALA A 26 4.03 -8.54 6.43
CA ALA A 26 3.26 -7.35 6.74
C ALA A 26 1.75 -7.59 6.61
N THR A 27 0.96 -6.82 7.37
CA THR A 27 -0.48 -6.68 7.14
C THR A 27 -0.70 -5.47 6.25
N VAL A 28 -1.33 -5.65 5.09
CA VAL A 28 -1.46 -4.58 4.09
C VAL A 28 -2.90 -4.12 3.99
N ASP A 29 -3.12 -2.83 4.14
CA ASP A 29 -4.39 -2.17 3.84
C ASP A 29 -4.22 -1.37 2.55
N VAL A 30 -4.84 -1.84 1.46
CA VAL A 30 -4.92 -1.08 0.21
C VAL A 30 -6.02 -0.04 0.36
N THR A 31 -5.68 1.24 0.46
CA THR A 31 -6.64 2.27 0.84
C THR A 31 -6.22 3.68 0.42
N ASN A 32 -7.20 4.55 0.26
CA ASN A 32 -7.05 6.00 0.17
C ASN A 32 -7.72 6.73 1.34
N ASP A 33 -8.23 6.00 2.36
CA ASP A 33 -8.87 6.60 3.53
C ASP A 33 -7.80 7.20 4.47
N PRO A 34 -7.80 8.53 4.69
CA PRO A 34 -6.86 9.19 5.59
C PRO A 34 -6.85 8.61 7.01
N LYS A 35 -8.00 8.08 7.48
CA LYS A 35 -8.10 7.48 8.82
C LYS A 35 -7.33 6.17 8.90
N LEU A 36 -7.40 5.33 7.86
CA LEU A 36 -6.66 4.07 7.82
C LEU A 36 -5.16 4.32 7.63
N ILE A 37 -4.81 5.31 6.79
CA ILE A 37 -3.43 5.74 6.58
C ILE A 37 -2.80 6.26 7.88
N ALA A 38 -3.53 7.07 8.65
CA ALA A 38 -3.05 7.60 9.93
C ALA A 38 -2.86 6.53 11.02
N GLN A 39 -3.49 5.37 10.87
CA GLN A 39 -3.38 4.24 11.80
C GLN A 39 -2.28 3.23 11.41
N ALA A 40 -1.67 3.37 10.24
CA ALA A 40 -0.64 2.45 9.76
C ALA A 40 0.73 2.78 10.36
N ASP A 41 1.55 1.75 10.59
CA ASP A 41 2.93 1.91 11.05
C ASP A 41 3.82 2.49 9.94
N LYS A 42 3.47 2.19 8.69
CA LYS A 42 4.18 2.63 7.49
C LYS A 42 3.21 2.89 6.34
N ILE A 43 3.61 3.76 5.43
CA ILE A 43 2.87 4.09 4.23
C ILE A 43 3.73 3.74 3.02
N VAL A 44 3.14 3.09 2.03
CA VAL A 44 3.76 2.79 0.74
C VAL A 44 2.97 3.49 -0.36
N PHE A 45 3.66 4.34 -1.12
CA PHE A 45 3.14 4.94 -2.34
C PHE A 45 3.57 4.06 -3.52
N PRO A 46 2.66 3.31 -4.17
CA PRO A 46 3.03 2.47 -5.31
C PRO A 46 3.36 3.36 -6.51
N GLY A 47 4.38 3.00 -7.28
CA GLY A 47 4.73 3.68 -8.52
C GLY A 47 4.64 2.72 -9.71
N VAL A 48 3.91 3.12 -10.74
CA VAL A 48 4.14 2.64 -12.11
C VAL A 48 4.99 3.69 -12.81
N GLY A 49 6.03 3.28 -13.53
CA GLY A 49 6.97 4.20 -14.17
C GLY A 49 6.27 5.30 -14.98
N ALA A 50 6.82 6.51 -14.92
CA ALA A 50 6.30 7.76 -15.48
C ALA A 50 4.86 8.11 -15.03
N MET A 51 4.74 8.82 -13.91
CA MET A 51 3.59 9.69 -13.66
C MET A 51 3.67 10.85 -14.66
N ARG A 52 2.70 10.96 -15.57
CA ARG A 52 2.55 12.13 -16.44
C ARG A 52 1.29 12.90 -16.06
#